data_AF-A0A358A1A1-F1
#
_entry.id   AF-A0A358A1A1-F1
#
_cell.length_a   1.000
_cell.length_b   1.000
_cell.length_c   1.000
_cell.angle_alpha   90.00
_cell.angle_beta   90.00
_cell.angle_gamma   90.00
#
_symmetry.space_group_name_H-M   'P 1'
#
loop_
_entity.id
_entity.type
_entity.pdbx_description
1 polymer ?
#
loop_
_entity_poly.entity_id
_entity_poly.type
_entity_poly.pdbx_seq_one_letter_code
_entity_poly.pdbx_strand_id
1 'polypeptide(L)'
;RPVRVLLAREDVVRNGPKRPPIAGGMNADGSGLLRVARTPGIVKAIARIAPDVTVEEVDVVGPPTSVAIRGAGWLEAAVLLAAARGEVGWITEPTGGKATASVAADGTIRVQVRAGDPLDETTLRSYCTGAAHMGLGLVWSESIAVDPETGEIHDLTIRSFGVVRAVDTPTIEIDVLADERPAVNGSDAVMAAVAAAVWLADGTPTAWPTFP
;
A
#
# COMPACT_ATOMS: atom_id res chain seq x y z
N ARG A 1 -5.25 7.47 31.88
CA ARG A 1 -4.35 8.62 31.60
C ARG A 1 -4.95 9.36 30.41
N PRO A 2 -5.25 10.67 30.50
CA PRO A 2 -5.83 11.38 29.37
C PRO A 2 -4.83 11.44 28.22
N VAL A 3 -5.31 11.27 26.98
CA VAL A 3 -4.52 11.44 25.77
C VAL A 3 -4.55 12.92 25.40
N ARG A 4 -3.37 13.55 25.29
CA ARG A 4 -3.25 14.93 24.83
C ARG A 4 -3.29 14.93 23.30
N VAL A 5 -4.32 15.54 22.72
CA VAL A 5 -4.35 15.84 21.28
C VAL A 5 -3.29 16.92 21.04
N LEU A 6 -2.32 16.62 20.18
CA LEU A 6 -1.21 17.54 19.89
C LEU A 6 -1.48 18.43 18.67
N LEU A 7 -2.28 17.95 17.72
CA LEU A 7 -2.50 18.58 16.42
C LEU A 7 -3.94 18.32 15.95
N ALA A 8 -4.53 19.26 15.21
CA ALA A 8 -5.76 19.01 14.48
C ALA A 8 -5.49 18.07 13.29
N ARG A 9 -6.55 17.51 12.67
CA ARG A 9 -6.41 16.64 11.50
C ARG A 9 -5.69 17.38 10.37
N GLU A 10 -6.08 18.61 10.11
CA GLU A 10 -5.53 19.48 9.08
C GLU A 10 -4.03 19.71 9.32
N ASP A 11 -3.61 19.90 10.57
CA ASP A 11 -2.20 20.06 10.92
C ASP A 11 -1.39 18.77 10.71
N VAL A 12 -1.99 17.61 11.01
CA VAL A 12 -1.36 16.30 10.73
C VAL A 12 -1.20 16.09 9.22
N VAL A 13 -2.18 16.51 8.44
CA VAL A 13 -2.13 16.41 6.97
C VAL A 13 -1.06 17.35 6.42
N ARG A 14 -1.01 18.61 6.87
CA ARG A 14 -0.01 19.59 6.40
C ARG A 14 1.42 19.23 6.79
N ASN A 15 1.63 18.82 8.04
CA ASN A 15 2.98 18.73 8.61
C ASN A 15 3.48 17.29 8.77
N GLY A 16 2.59 16.30 8.81
CA GLY A 16 2.98 14.91 8.98
C GLY A 16 3.69 14.38 7.73
N PRO A 17 4.69 13.49 7.87
CA PRO A 17 5.31 12.88 6.71
C PRO A 17 4.32 12.05 5.89
N LYS A 18 4.52 12.02 4.58
CA LYS A 18 3.73 11.25 3.63
C LYS A 18 4.52 10.06 3.10
N ARG A 19 3.81 9.12 2.49
CA ARG A 19 4.45 8.07 1.71
C ARG A 19 5.16 8.72 0.53
N PRO A 20 6.41 8.35 0.21
CA PRO A 20 7.10 8.94 -0.93
C PRO A 20 6.37 8.63 -2.24
N PRO A 21 6.07 9.62 -3.10
CA PRO A 21 5.55 9.37 -4.43
C PRO A 21 6.58 8.60 -5.26
N ILE A 22 6.08 7.67 -6.07
CA ILE A 22 6.88 6.74 -6.87
C ILE A 22 6.32 6.70 -8.29
N ALA A 23 7.21 6.64 -9.26
CA ALA A 23 6.90 6.28 -10.63
C ALA A 23 7.91 5.23 -11.11
N GLY A 24 7.49 4.25 -11.87
CA GLY A 24 8.42 3.26 -12.39
C GLY A 24 7.77 2.11 -13.12
N GLY A 25 8.62 1.18 -13.55
CA GLY A 25 8.24 -0.02 -14.28
C GLY A 25 9.17 -1.17 -13.95
N MET A 26 8.65 -2.38 -14.04
CA MET A 26 9.38 -3.61 -13.76
C MET A 26 9.18 -4.62 -14.88
N ASN A 27 10.21 -5.43 -15.10
CA ASN A 27 10.22 -6.57 -16.00
C ASN A 27 9.86 -7.84 -15.22
N ALA A 28 9.39 -8.87 -15.93
CA ALA A 28 9.04 -10.15 -15.34
C ALA A 28 10.24 -10.87 -14.68
N ASP A 29 11.48 -10.52 -15.06
CA ASP A 29 12.71 -11.04 -14.47
C ASP A 29 13.10 -10.35 -13.15
N GLY A 30 12.32 -9.37 -12.69
CA GLY A 30 12.54 -8.62 -11.45
C GLY A 30 13.38 -7.35 -11.61
N SER A 31 13.99 -7.12 -12.78
CA SER A 31 14.70 -5.88 -13.09
C SER A 31 13.73 -4.74 -13.38
N GLY A 32 14.21 -3.49 -13.34
CA GLY A 32 13.39 -2.33 -13.68
C GLY A 32 13.97 -1.01 -13.19
N LEU A 33 13.15 0.03 -13.22
CA LEU A 33 13.49 1.36 -12.73
C LEU A 33 12.35 1.90 -11.87
N LEU A 34 12.70 2.37 -10.67
CA LEU A 34 11.84 3.18 -9.81
C LEU A 34 12.46 4.55 -9.61
N ARG A 35 11.71 5.60 -9.94
CA ARG A 35 11.96 6.98 -9.51
C ARG A 35 11.12 7.26 -8.29
N VAL A 36 11.76 7.63 -7.20
CA VAL A 36 11.11 7.84 -5.91
C VAL A 36 11.54 9.17 -5.32
N ALA A 37 10.63 9.88 -4.66
CA ALA A 37 11.02 11.06 -3.89
C ALA A 37 12.16 10.71 -2.93
N ARG A 38 13.17 11.58 -2.87
CA ARG A 38 14.33 11.40 -1.99
C ARG A 38 13.86 11.29 -0.54
N THR A 39 14.06 10.13 0.06
CA THR A 39 13.57 9.81 1.40
C THR A 39 14.61 8.95 2.12
N PRO A 40 15.11 9.37 3.29
CA PRO A 40 16.10 8.58 4.02
C PRO A 40 15.66 7.12 4.22
N GLY A 41 16.47 6.19 3.71
CA GLY A 41 16.25 4.75 3.83
C GLY A 41 15.38 4.09 2.76
N ILE A 42 14.86 4.85 1.78
CA ILE A 42 13.90 4.32 0.79
C ILE A 42 14.49 3.24 -0.12
N VAL A 43 15.74 3.42 -0.57
CA VAL A 43 16.46 2.44 -1.38
C VAL A 43 16.54 1.09 -0.64
N LYS A 44 16.88 1.12 0.65
CA LYS A 44 16.94 -0.09 1.48
C LYS A 44 15.57 -0.72 1.70
N ALA A 45 14.50 0.08 1.79
CA ALA A 45 13.14 -0.44 1.92
C ALA A 45 12.72 -1.20 0.65
N ILE A 46 12.94 -0.59 -0.52
CA ILE A 46 12.62 -1.18 -1.83
C ILE A 46 13.44 -2.45 -2.08
N ALA A 47 14.76 -2.40 -1.84
CA ALA A 47 15.68 -3.52 -2.13
C ALA A 47 15.39 -4.80 -1.32
N ARG A 48 14.60 -4.72 -0.22
CA ARG A 48 14.15 -5.92 0.50
C ARG A 48 13.21 -6.80 -0.31
N ILE A 49 12.48 -6.21 -1.27
CA ILE A 49 11.47 -6.88 -2.07
C ILE A 49 11.88 -6.96 -3.54
N ALA A 50 12.52 -5.91 -4.06
CA ALA A 50 13.00 -5.82 -5.43
C ALA A 50 14.51 -5.52 -5.43
N PRO A 51 15.38 -6.50 -5.14
CA PRO A 51 16.83 -6.28 -5.06
C PRO A 51 17.46 -5.93 -6.42
N ASP A 52 16.85 -6.36 -7.52
CA ASP A 52 17.38 -6.19 -8.88
C ASP A 52 16.84 -4.92 -9.59
N VAL A 53 16.01 -4.13 -8.90
CA VAL A 53 15.49 -2.87 -9.45
C VAL A 53 16.48 -1.73 -9.25
N THR A 54 16.64 -0.90 -10.28
CA THR A 54 17.37 0.36 -10.15
C THR A 54 16.47 1.38 -9.46
N VAL A 55 16.97 2.04 -8.42
CA VAL A 55 16.24 3.09 -7.69
C VAL A 55 16.92 4.44 -7.89
N GLU A 56 16.20 5.39 -8.48
CA GLU A 56 16.60 6.78 -8.66
C GLU A 56 15.86 7.66 -7.65
N GLU A 57 16.60 8.23 -6.69
CA GLU A 57 16.04 9.21 -5.76
C GLU A 57 16.01 10.61 -6.40
N VAL A 58 14.81 11.18 -6.50
CA VAL A 58 14.53 12.49 -7.11
C VAL A 58 14.05 13.49 -6.07
N ASP A 59 14.48 14.74 -6.18
CA ASP A 59 13.95 15.82 -5.34
C ASP A 59 12.60 16.26 -5.89
N VAL A 60 11.57 16.20 -5.05
CA VAL A 60 10.18 16.52 -5.43
C VAL A 60 9.67 17.58 -4.46
N VAL A 61 9.06 18.64 -5.01
CA VAL A 61 8.38 19.66 -4.22
C VAL A 61 7.17 19.03 -3.54
N GLY A 62 7.04 19.20 -2.22
CA GLY A 62 5.93 18.61 -1.48
C GLY A 62 6.21 18.46 0.01
N PRO A 63 5.26 17.84 0.74
CA PRO A 63 5.42 17.57 2.16
C PRO A 63 6.59 16.60 2.44
N PRO A 64 7.13 16.59 3.67
CA PRO A 64 8.16 15.64 4.05
C PRO A 64 7.68 14.20 3.81
N THR A 65 8.61 13.31 3.48
CA THR A 65 8.34 11.89 3.23
C THR A 65 9.08 11.03 4.24
N SER A 66 8.57 9.82 4.52
CA SER A 66 9.23 8.90 5.47
C SER A 66 8.98 7.44 5.14
N VAL A 67 10.02 6.62 5.30
CA VAL A 67 9.93 5.15 5.27
C VAL A 67 9.21 4.56 6.48
N ALA A 68 8.91 5.36 7.51
CA ALA A 68 8.10 4.92 8.65
C ALA A 68 6.60 4.85 8.31
N ILE A 69 6.17 5.47 7.20
CA ILE A 69 4.81 5.33 6.71
C ILE A 69 4.62 3.91 6.17
N ARG A 70 3.49 3.32 6.53
CA ARG A 70 3.10 1.96 6.12
C ARG A 70 3.36 1.73 4.62
N GLY A 71 4.02 0.62 4.31
CA GLY A 71 4.25 0.21 2.92
C GLY A 71 5.28 1.02 2.13
N ALA A 72 5.83 2.11 2.67
CA ALA A 72 6.60 3.10 1.90
C ALA A 72 7.71 2.47 1.03
N GLY A 73 7.54 2.56 -0.29
CA GLY A 73 8.48 2.09 -1.29
C GLY A 73 8.33 0.63 -1.66
N TRP A 74 8.31 -0.24 -0.64
CA TRP A 74 8.31 -1.68 -0.89
C TRP A 74 6.95 -2.19 -1.38
N LEU A 75 5.84 -1.55 -1.00
CA LEU A 75 4.50 -1.94 -1.42
C LEU A 75 4.32 -1.71 -2.92
N GLU A 76 4.64 -0.51 -3.40
CA GLU A 76 4.57 -0.17 -4.82
C GLU A 76 5.50 -1.06 -5.65
N ALA A 77 6.70 -1.35 -5.13
CA ALA A 77 7.62 -2.30 -5.74
C ALA A 77 7.03 -3.72 -5.84
N ALA A 78 6.38 -4.22 -4.77
CA ALA A 78 5.73 -5.52 -4.77
C ALA A 78 4.58 -5.60 -5.79
N VAL A 79 3.79 -4.52 -5.90
CA VAL A 79 2.68 -4.42 -6.86
C VAL A 79 3.19 -4.42 -8.30
N LEU A 80 4.24 -3.66 -8.60
CA LEU A 80 4.86 -3.64 -9.92
C LEU A 80 5.45 -5.00 -10.30
N LEU A 81 6.11 -5.69 -9.36
CA LEU A 81 6.62 -7.05 -9.59
C LEU A 81 5.48 -8.05 -9.89
N ALA A 82 4.36 -7.95 -9.17
CA ALA A 82 3.18 -8.77 -9.43
C ALA A 82 2.58 -8.49 -10.81
N ALA A 83 2.39 -7.21 -11.15
CA ALA A 83 1.88 -6.81 -12.46
C ALA A 83 2.78 -7.25 -13.61
N ALA A 84 4.10 -7.14 -13.45
CA ALA A 84 5.08 -7.57 -14.46
C ALA A 84 5.02 -9.09 -14.72
N ARG A 85 4.62 -9.89 -13.72
CA ARG A 85 4.38 -11.34 -13.89
C ARG A 85 2.98 -11.67 -14.40
N GLY A 86 2.05 -10.72 -14.37
CA GLY A 86 0.64 -10.96 -14.68
C GLY A 86 -0.13 -11.70 -13.57
N GLU A 87 0.45 -11.84 -12.37
CA GLU A 87 -0.18 -12.50 -11.24
C GLU A 87 0.32 -11.95 -9.90
N VAL A 88 -0.54 -11.95 -8.88
CA VAL A 88 -0.21 -11.46 -7.53
C VAL A 88 0.85 -12.34 -6.86
N GLY A 89 0.63 -13.66 -6.88
CA GLY A 89 1.44 -14.61 -6.11
C GLY A 89 1.41 -14.33 -4.59
N TRP A 90 2.35 -14.91 -3.86
CA TRP A 90 2.50 -14.63 -2.42
C TRP A 90 3.45 -13.45 -2.21
N ILE A 91 2.93 -12.34 -1.70
CA ILE A 91 3.72 -11.18 -1.28
C ILE A 91 4.12 -11.36 0.19
N THR A 92 5.41 -11.20 0.49
CA THR A 92 5.95 -11.27 1.86
C THR A 92 6.31 -9.89 2.35
N GLU A 93 5.73 -9.43 3.45
CA GLU A 93 6.09 -8.15 4.05
C GLU A 93 7.42 -8.24 4.84
N PRO A 94 8.10 -7.12 5.16
CA PRO A 94 9.39 -7.14 5.83
C PRO A 94 9.43 -7.83 7.20
N THR A 95 8.28 -8.01 7.87
CA THR A 95 8.21 -8.73 9.17
C THR A 95 7.93 -10.22 9.02
N GLY A 96 7.72 -10.72 7.80
CA GLY A 96 7.62 -12.15 7.47
C GLY A 96 6.21 -12.68 7.25
N GLY A 97 5.17 -11.86 7.53
CA GLY A 97 3.80 -12.17 7.13
C GLY A 97 3.65 -12.20 5.61
N LYS A 98 2.73 -13.02 5.11
CA LYS A 98 2.51 -13.22 3.68
C LYS A 98 1.04 -13.15 3.32
N ALA A 99 0.74 -12.60 2.17
CA ALA A 99 -0.62 -12.61 1.64
C ALA A 99 -0.62 -12.79 0.12
N THR A 100 -1.73 -13.33 -0.38
CA THR A 100 -2.13 -13.29 -1.78
C THR A 100 -3.57 -12.79 -1.84
N ALA A 101 -3.97 -12.22 -2.97
CA ALA A 101 -5.32 -11.77 -3.19
C ALA A 101 -5.76 -12.00 -4.63
N SER A 102 -7.08 -12.03 -4.83
CA SER A 102 -7.71 -12.08 -6.16
C SER A 102 -9.01 -11.27 -6.13
N VAL A 103 -9.41 -10.77 -7.31
CA VAL A 103 -10.72 -10.15 -7.52
C VAL A 103 -11.57 -11.14 -8.30
N ALA A 104 -12.71 -11.53 -7.73
CA ALA A 104 -13.67 -12.41 -8.36
C ALA A 104 -14.48 -11.68 -9.46
N ALA A 105 -15.17 -12.43 -10.32
CA ALA A 105 -15.97 -11.85 -11.39
C ALA A 105 -17.13 -10.95 -10.90
N ASP A 106 -17.59 -11.12 -9.66
CA ASP A 106 -18.60 -10.28 -9.02
C ASP A 106 -18.01 -9.08 -8.25
N GLY A 107 -16.69 -8.89 -8.32
CA GLY A 107 -15.96 -7.84 -7.61
C GLY A 107 -15.51 -8.22 -6.20
N THR A 108 -15.86 -9.40 -5.68
CA THR A 108 -15.43 -9.84 -4.35
C THR A 108 -13.91 -9.95 -4.27
N ILE A 109 -13.30 -9.32 -3.26
CA ILE A 109 -11.88 -9.41 -2.98
C ILE A 109 -11.65 -10.59 -2.05
N ARG A 110 -10.94 -11.62 -2.53
CA ARG A 110 -10.54 -12.77 -1.73
C ARG A 110 -9.08 -12.66 -1.33
N VAL A 111 -8.81 -12.77 -0.04
CA VAL A 111 -7.46 -12.66 0.53
C VAL A 111 -7.13 -13.93 1.29
N GLN A 112 -5.95 -14.48 1.05
CA GLN A 112 -5.37 -15.49 1.94
C GLN A 112 -4.15 -14.89 2.64
N VAL A 113 -4.03 -15.14 3.95
CA VAL A 113 -2.95 -14.58 4.77
C VAL A 113 -2.30 -15.65 5.63
N ARG A 114 -0.97 -15.60 5.75
CA ARG A 114 -0.14 -16.38 6.69
C ARG A 114 0.62 -15.41 7.59
N ALA A 115 0.29 -15.39 8.87
CA ALA A 115 0.82 -14.42 9.84
C ALA A 115 1.37 -15.09 11.11
N GLY A 116 1.80 -16.36 11.02
CA GLY A 116 2.08 -17.18 12.20
C GLY A 116 0.81 -17.59 12.95
N ASP A 117 0.97 -18.06 14.18
CA ASP A 117 -0.10 -18.42 15.11
C ASP A 117 -0.66 -17.16 15.78
N PRO A 118 -1.82 -16.64 15.35
CA PRO A 118 -2.30 -15.34 15.80
C PRO A 118 -2.70 -15.37 17.27
N LEU A 119 -2.35 -14.32 18.01
CA LEU A 119 -2.80 -14.14 19.39
C LEU A 119 -4.34 -14.09 19.52
N ASP A 120 -5.00 -13.55 18.50
CA ASP A 120 -6.46 -13.58 18.33
C ASP A 120 -6.80 -13.48 16.83
N GLU A 121 -7.47 -14.51 16.29
CA GLU A 121 -7.78 -14.59 14.87
C GLU A 121 -8.80 -13.52 14.43
N THR A 122 -9.76 -13.18 15.30
CA THR A 122 -10.79 -12.16 14.99
C THR A 122 -10.15 -10.78 14.78
N THR A 123 -9.20 -10.44 15.65
CA THR A 123 -8.40 -9.22 15.57
C THR A 123 -7.56 -9.21 14.29
N LEU A 124 -6.86 -10.31 13.99
CA LEU A 124 -6.09 -10.42 12.75
C LEU A 124 -6.99 -10.23 11.51
N ARG A 125 -8.14 -10.91 11.44
CA ARG A 125 -9.11 -10.74 10.35
C ARG A 125 -9.53 -9.28 10.20
N SER A 126 -9.81 -8.59 11.30
CA SER A 126 -10.19 -7.17 11.28
C SER A 126 -9.08 -6.27 10.72
N TYR A 127 -7.82 -6.50 11.13
CA TYR A 127 -6.67 -5.79 10.56
C TYR A 127 -6.48 -6.08 9.06
N CYS A 128 -6.67 -7.32 8.64
CA CYS A 128 -6.59 -7.72 7.24
C CYS A 128 -7.72 -7.09 6.40
N THR A 129 -8.95 -7.05 6.90
CA THR A 129 -10.08 -6.39 6.21
C THR A 129 -9.81 -4.89 6.03
N GLY A 130 -9.32 -4.21 7.07
CA GLY A 130 -8.92 -2.79 6.96
C GLY A 130 -7.77 -2.57 5.99
N ALA A 131 -6.78 -3.47 5.98
CA ALA A 131 -5.67 -3.40 5.03
C ALA A 131 -6.08 -3.64 3.57
N ALA A 132 -7.03 -4.56 3.34
CA ALA A 132 -7.61 -4.78 2.03
C ALA A 132 -8.34 -3.53 1.53
N HIS A 133 -9.12 -2.88 2.40
CA HIS A 133 -9.77 -1.60 2.09
C HIS A 133 -8.78 -0.49 1.73
N MET A 134 -7.67 -0.36 2.47
CA MET A 134 -6.60 0.59 2.13
C MET A 134 -5.87 0.24 0.83
N GLY A 135 -5.66 -1.04 0.53
CA GLY A 135 -5.05 -1.50 -0.73
C GLY A 135 -5.93 -1.16 -1.94
N LEU A 136 -7.25 -1.35 -1.79
CA LEU A 136 -8.25 -0.91 -2.75
C LEU A 136 -8.23 0.61 -2.94
N GLY A 137 -8.33 1.35 -1.84
CA GLY A 137 -8.34 2.82 -1.86
C GLY A 137 -7.11 3.41 -2.52
N LEU A 138 -5.92 2.88 -2.24
CA LEU A 138 -4.67 3.30 -2.87
C LEU A 138 -4.71 3.26 -4.41
N VAL A 139 -5.30 2.21 -4.98
CA VAL A 139 -5.34 2.03 -6.43
C VAL A 139 -6.51 2.81 -7.04
N TRP A 140 -7.65 2.86 -6.36
CA TRP A 140 -8.87 3.42 -6.94
C TRP A 140 -9.01 4.91 -6.76
N SER A 141 -8.70 5.49 -5.61
CA SER A 141 -9.22 6.84 -5.31
C SER A 141 -8.41 7.66 -4.33
N GLU A 142 -7.62 7.05 -3.45
CA GLU A 142 -6.88 7.78 -2.43
C GLU A 142 -5.72 8.56 -3.03
N SER A 143 -5.78 9.89 -2.89
CA SER A 143 -4.72 10.79 -3.31
C SER A 143 -4.72 12.07 -2.47
N ILE A 144 -3.65 12.84 -2.57
CA ILE A 144 -3.54 14.18 -1.97
C ILE A 144 -3.03 15.10 -3.05
N ALA A 145 -3.82 16.12 -3.39
CA ALA A 145 -3.41 17.20 -4.27
C ALA A 145 -2.37 18.08 -3.58
N VAL A 146 -1.24 18.27 -4.26
CA VAL A 146 -0.11 19.07 -3.81
C VAL A 146 0.20 20.10 -4.89
N ASP A 147 0.36 21.35 -4.49
CA ASP A 147 0.81 22.42 -5.38
C ASP A 147 2.23 22.13 -5.88
N PRO A 148 2.46 22.08 -7.21
CA PRO A 148 3.73 21.63 -7.77
C PRO A 148 4.87 22.64 -7.58
N GLU A 149 4.57 23.91 -7.27
CA GLU A 149 5.57 24.96 -7.10
C GLU A 149 5.93 25.19 -5.63
N THR A 150 4.93 25.17 -4.75
CA THR A 150 5.05 25.51 -3.33
C THR A 150 5.08 24.29 -2.42
N GLY A 151 4.51 23.16 -2.86
CA GLY A 151 4.36 21.94 -2.06
C GLY A 151 3.20 22.01 -1.06
N GLU A 152 2.33 23.03 -1.15
CA GLU A 152 1.15 23.12 -0.29
C GLU A 152 0.16 21.99 -0.57
N ILE A 153 -0.37 21.39 0.49
CA ILE A 153 -1.44 20.39 0.39
C ILE A 153 -2.80 21.09 0.28
N HIS A 154 -3.57 20.78 -0.76
CA HIS A 154 -4.91 21.32 -0.98
C HIS A 154 -6.01 20.49 -0.33
N ASP A 155 -5.84 19.17 -0.27
CA ASP A 155 -6.83 18.27 0.33
C ASP A 155 -6.61 18.18 1.84
N LEU A 156 -7.60 18.60 2.63
CA LEU A 156 -7.48 18.68 4.10
C LEU A 156 -8.62 17.99 4.85
N THR A 157 -9.58 17.41 4.13
CA THR A 157 -10.78 16.79 4.68
C THR A 157 -10.87 15.32 4.30
N ILE A 158 -11.58 14.53 5.12
CA ILE A 158 -11.83 13.11 4.78
C ILE A 158 -12.49 12.96 3.40
N ARG A 159 -13.38 13.90 3.03
CA ARG A 159 -14.05 13.86 1.73
C ARG A 159 -13.09 14.12 0.57
N SER A 160 -12.06 14.93 0.78
CA SER A 160 -11.08 15.27 -0.26
C SER A 160 -9.96 14.24 -0.41
N PHE A 161 -9.82 13.28 0.52
CA PHE A 161 -8.78 12.25 0.41
C PHE A 161 -9.15 11.08 -0.49
N GLY A 162 -10.40 10.99 -0.96
CA GLY A 162 -10.82 9.89 -1.81
C GLY A 162 -10.90 8.53 -1.10
N VAL A 163 -11.11 8.48 0.21
CA VAL A 163 -11.31 7.21 0.93
C VAL A 163 -12.58 6.52 0.42
N VAL A 164 -12.46 5.25 0.00
CA VAL A 164 -13.58 4.46 -0.55
C VAL A 164 -14.71 4.38 0.46
N ARG A 165 -15.93 4.78 0.05
CA ARG A 165 -17.10 4.79 0.93
C ARG A 165 -17.52 3.37 1.26
N ALA A 166 -18.05 3.14 2.45
CA ALA A 166 -18.52 1.82 2.87
C ALA A 166 -19.55 1.18 1.92
N VAL A 167 -20.38 1.99 1.25
CA VAL A 167 -21.36 1.51 0.26
C VAL A 167 -20.74 1.10 -1.08
N ASP A 168 -19.54 1.59 -1.38
CA ASP A 168 -18.80 1.25 -2.61
C ASP A 168 -17.73 0.19 -2.35
N THR A 169 -17.44 -0.13 -1.09
CA THR A 169 -16.50 -1.20 -0.73
C THR A 169 -17.09 -2.54 -1.16
N PRO A 170 -16.43 -3.31 -2.05
CA PRO A 170 -16.88 -4.65 -2.41
C PRO A 170 -16.78 -5.60 -1.21
N THR A 171 -17.40 -6.78 -1.32
CA THR A 171 -17.21 -7.84 -0.33
C THR A 171 -15.73 -8.19 -0.20
N ILE A 172 -15.23 -8.28 1.04
CA ILE A 172 -13.86 -8.69 1.36
C ILE A 172 -13.92 -9.97 2.17
N GLU A 173 -13.39 -11.06 1.60
CA GLU A 173 -13.28 -12.37 2.25
C GLU A 173 -11.82 -12.60 2.67
N ILE A 174 -11.60 -12.77 3.98
CA ILE A 174 -10.28 -13.09 4.53
C ILE A 174 -10.24 -14.59 4.86
N ASP A 175 -9.18 -15.26 4.45
CA ASP A 175 -8.85 -16.64 4.83
C ASP A 175 -7.50 -16.65 5.57
N VAL A 176 -7.55 -16.89 6.88
CA VAL A 176 -6.35 -16.97 7.72
C VAL A 176 -5.87 -18.41 7.68
N LEU A 177 -4.73 -18.63 7.01
CA LEU A 177 -4.15 -19.96 6.88
C LEU A 177 -3.30 -20.29 8.11
N ALA A 178 -3.43 -21.54 8.57
CA ALA A 178 -2.64 -22.07 9.68
C ALA A 178 -1.12 -21.97 9.41
N ASP A 179 -0.39 -21.58 10.46
CA ASP A 179 1.05 -21.36 10.42
C ASP A 179 1.62 -21.46 11.84
N GLU A 180 2.50 -22.43 12.10
CA GLU A 180 3.01 -22.71 13.46
C GLU A 180 4.11 -21.73 13.91
N ARG A 181 4.51 -20.78 13.05
CA ARG A 181 5.50 -19.75 13.41
C ARG A 181 4.92 -18.77 14.44
N PRO A 182 5.77 -18.07 15.22
CA PRO A 182 5.28 -16.99 16.07
C PRO A 182 4.48 -15.92 15.30
N ALA A 183 3.48 -15.33 15.96
CA ALA A 183 2.67 -14.26 15.40
C ALA A 183 3.53 -13.11 14.84
N VAL A 184 3.24 -12.70 13.61
CA VAL A 184 3.84 -11.54 12.94
C VAL A 184 2.74 -10.67 12.33
N ASN A 185 3.07 -9.44 11.92
CA ASN A 185 2.13 -8.66 11.13
C ASN A 185 1.96 -9.32 9.75
N GLY A 186 0.72 -9.51 9.31
CA GLY A 186 0.39 -9.94 7.94
C GLY A 186 -0.39 -8.90 7.16
N SER A 187 -0.78 -7.79 7.80
CA SER A 187 -1.72 -6.84 7.21
C SER A 187 -1.07 -5.96 6.14
N ASP A 188 0.24 -5.67 6.20
CA ASP A 188 0.86 -4.88 5.12
C ASP A 188 1.02 -5.73 3.86
N ALA A 189 1.29 -7.03 4.01
CA ALA A 189 1.24 -7.97 2.91
C ALA A 189 -0.15 -8.02 2.26
N VAL A 190 -1.22 -7.99 3.06
CA VAL A 190 -2.60 -7.91 2.55
C VAL A 190 -2.83 -6.62 1.76
N MET A 191 -2.41 -5.47 2.28
CA MET A 191 -2.55 -4.20 1.56
C MET A 191 -1.86 -4.24 0.19
N ALA A 192 -0.63 -4.77 0.13
CA ALA A 192 0.12 -4.92 -1.11
C ALA A 192 -0.54 -5.92 -2.07
N ALA A 193 -0.99 -7.08 -1.58
CA ALA A 193 -1.61 -8.12 -2.38
C ALA A 193 -2.93 -7.63 -3.00
N VAL A 194 -3.75 -6.90 -2.22
CA VAL A 194 -5.01 -6.34 -2.71
C VAL A 194 -4.77 -5.23 -3.72
N ALA A 195 -3.81 -4.32 -3.47
CA ALA A 195 -3.44 -3.32 -4.46
C ALA A 195 -2.99 -3.96 -5.80
N ALA A 196 -2.19 -5.03 -5.73
CA ALA A 196 -1.79 -5.76 -6.93
C ALA A 196 -2.97 -6.44 -7.63
N ALA A 197 -3.85 -7.11 -6.88
CA ALA A 197 -5.01 -7.80 -7.43
C ALA A 197 -6.00 -6.84 -8.13
N VAL A 198 -6.28 -5.70 -7.48
CA VAL A 198 -7.17 -4.67 -8.01
C VAL A 198 -6.57 -4.05 -9.27
N TRP A 199 -5.30 -3.65 -9.23
CA TRP A 199 -4.66 -3.04 -10.40
C TRP A 199 -4.56 -3.98 -11.59
N LEU A 200 -4.30 -5.28 -11.35
CA LEU A 200 -4.35 -6.31 -12.39
C LEU A 200 -5.76 -6.49 -12.95
N ALA A 201 -6.79 -6.52 -12.10
CA ALA A 201 -8.18 -6.62 -12.51
C ALA A 201 -8.63 -5.41 -13.36
N ASP A 202 -8.11 -4.22 -13.08
CA ASP A 202 -8.38 -2.99 -13.83
C ASP A 202 -7.58 -2.89 -15.15
N GLY A 203 -6.76 -3.89 -15.49
CA GLY A 203 -5.98 -3.89 -16.73
C GLY A 203 -4.69 -3.06 -16.66
N THR A 204 -4.16 -2.81 -15.46
CA THR A 204 -2.88 -2.14 -15.22
C THR A 204 -2.72 -0.74 -15.84
N PRO A 205 -3.66 0.20 -15.65
CA PRO A 205 -3.50 1.59 -16.11
C PRO A 205 -2.23 2.24 -15.56
N THR A 206 -1.63 3.16 -16.32
CA THR A 206 -0.28 3.71 -16.05
C THR A 206 -0.21 4.73 -14.92
N ALA A 207 -1.36 5.12 -14.34
CA ALA A 207 -1.43 6.10 -13.28
C ALA A 207 -2.48 5.68 -12.25
N TRP A 208 -2.17 5.90 -10.97
CA TRP A 208 -3.12 5.82 -9.87
C TRP A 208 -3.40 7.24 -9.34
N PRO A 209 -4.61 7.51 -8.81
CA PRO A 209 -5.77 6.62 -8.74
C PRO A 209 -6.36 6.28 -10.13
N THR A 210 -7.02 5.13 -10.23
CA THR A 210 -7.55 4.57 -11.49
C THR A 210 -9.05 4.82 -11.66
N PHE A 211 -9.74 5.14 -10.58
CA PHE A 211 -11.15 5.52 -10.57
C PHE A 211 -11.26 7.05 -10.38
N PRO A 212 -12.15 7.73 -11.12
CA PRO A 212 -12.38 9.17 -10.95
C PRO A 212 -13.10 9.53 -9.65
#